data_AF-B0BLN0-F1
#
_entry.id   AF-B0BLN0-F1
#
_cell.length_a   1.000
_cell.length_b   1.000
_cell.length_c   1.000
_cell.angle_alpha   90.00
_cell.angle_beta   90.00
_cell.angle_gamma   90.00
#
_symmetry.space_group_name_H-M   'P 1'
#
loop_
_entity.id
_entity.type
_entity.pdbx_description
1 polymer ?
#
loop_
_entity_poly.entity_id
_entity_poly.type
_entity_poly.pdbx_seq_one_letter_code
_entity_poly.pdbx_strand_id
1 'polypeptide(L)'
;MPEELTAAAFLERMEPLKPHRATDDLVRHFRAGPGEVAEGDVFNGVRMGDIFKLAKEFVGMPCAEIEKLLEDQVHEVRVGALSIMGKDATRKKITMERRKELYDLYLRRIDRVNHWDLVDLSSHHVIGGYLYESGEPRGVLYELARSDNLWARRIAVFSTMYFVRRGDLDDTFEISEILAYDDQDLVQKAVGGMLREAGKQDRPRLLSFLDEHAAGAPRIMLRYAIEHLDKPQRTHYLNLGKQAR
;
A
#
# COMPACT_ATOMS: atom_id res chain seq x y z
N MET A 1 -7.11 9.67 -34.06
CA MET A 1 -7.98 10.01 -32.94
C MET A 1 -7.10 10.06 -31.71
N PRO A 2 -7.10 11.13 -30.89
CA PRO A 2 -6.49 11.02 -29.56
C PRO A 2 -7.10 9.78 -28.90
N GLU A 3 -6.28 8.83 -28.44
CA GLU A 3 -6.81 7.67 -27.72
C GLU A 3 -7.63 8.19 -26.54
N GLU A 4 -8.92 7.86 -26.51
CA GLU A 4 -9.80 8.29 -25.45
C GLU A 4 -9.35 7.59 -24.17
N LEU A 5 -8.90 8.36 -23.17
CA LEU A 5 -8.43 7.83 -21.89
C LEU A 5 -9.62 7.34 -21.05
N THR A 6 -10.25 6.26 -21.48
CA THR A 6 -11.47 5.69 -20.89
C THR A 6 -11.21 4.30 -20.31
N ALA A 7 -12.08 3.89 -19.39
CA ALA A 7 -12.05 2.54 -18.84
C ALA A 7 -12.27 1.49 -19.94
N ALA A 8 -13.19 1.75 -20.87
CA ALA A 8 -13.48 0.86 -21.99
C ALA A 8 -12.25 0.63 -22.88
N ALA A 9 -11.54 1.71 -23.26
CA ALA A 9 -10.31 1.60 -24.04
C ALA A 9 -9.19 0.88 -23.27
N PHE A 10 -9.08 1.10 -21.96
CA PHE A 10 -8.12 0.35 -21.13
C PHE A 10 -8.41 -1.15 -21.14
N LEU A 11 -9.68 -1.54 -20.94
CA LEU A 11 -10.11 -2.93 -20.94
C LEU A 11 -9.91 -3.60 -22.30
N GLU A 12 -10.27 -2.91 -23.40
CA GLU A 12 -10.05 -3.38 -24.77
C GLU A 12 -8.56 -3.66 -25.03
N ARG A 13 -7.68 -2.75 -24.60
CA ARG A 13 -6.23 -2.90 -24.76
C ARG A 13 -5.61 -3.92 -23.79
N MET A 14 -6.28 -4.22 -22.69
CA MET A 14 -5.87 -5.26 -21.74
C MET A 14 -6.26 -6.66 -22.24
N GLU A 15 -7.36 -6.81 -22.99
CA GLU A 15 -7.87 -8.09 -23.49
C GLU A 15 -6.82 -8.95 -24.23
N PRO A 16 -6.05 -8.44 -25.21
CA PRO A 16 -5.05 -9.25 -25.91
C PRO A 16 -3.85 -9.65 -25.04
N LEU A 17 -3.76 -9.15 -23.80
CA LEU A 17 -2.71 -9.53 -22.83
C LEU A 17 -3.11 -10.75 -21.97
N LYS A 18 -4.34 -11.25 -22.11
CA LYS A 18 -4.87 -12.44 -21.43
C LYS A 18 -4.60 -13.73 -22.23
N PRO A 19 -4.48 -14.91 -21.58
CA PRO A 19 -3.84 -15.16 -20.30
C PRO A 19 -2.35 -15.54 -20.49
N HIS A 20 -1.53 -15.24 -19.49
CA HIS A 20 -0.13 -15.70 -19.43
C HIS A 20 0.18 -16.52 -18.18
N ARG A 21 -0.72 -16.59 -17.20
CA ARG A 21 -0.56 -17.36 -15.96
C ARG A 21 -1.86 -18.10 -15.63
N ALA A 22 -1.73 -19.30 -15.05
CA ALA A 22 -2.87 -20.04 -14.56
C ALA A 22 -3.55 -19.27 -13.41
N THR A 23 -4.87 -19.11 -13.49
CA THR A 23 -5.68 -18.39 -12.50
C THR A 23 -5.66 -19.06 -11.13
N ASP A 24 -5.55 -20.39 -11.09
CA ASP A 24 -5.50 -21.16 -9.84
C ASP A 24 -4.25 -20.86 -9.01
N ASP A 25 -3.11 -20.62 -9.67
CA ASP A 25 -1.87 -20.22 -9.00
C ASP A 25 -2.00 -18.83 -8.38
N LEU A 26 -2.77 -17.94 -9.02
CA LEU A 26 -3.04 -16.59 -8.52
C LEU A 26 -3.97 -16.65 -7.30
N VAL A 27 -5.06 -17.44 -7.37
CA VAL A 27 -5.96 -17.63 -6.22
C VAL A 27 -5.20 -18.12 -4.99
N ARG A 28 -4.29 -19.09 -5.15
CA ARG A 28 -3.44 -19.57 -4.04
C ARG A 28 -2.47 -18.51 -3.54
N HIS A 29 -1.83 -17.77 -4.45
CA HIS A 29 -0.84 -16.76 -4.08
C HIS A 29 -1.48 -15.57 -3.33
N PHE A 30 -2.63 -15.11 -3.82
CA PHE A 30 -3.37 -13.97 -3.27
C PHE A 30 -4.28 -14.36 -2.10
N ARG A 31 -4.39 -15.65 -1.77
CA ARG A 31 -5.26 -16.16 -0.72
C ARG A 31 -6.71 -15.72 -0.95
N ALA A 32 -7.22 -16.05 -2.13
CA ALA A 32 -8.58 -15.72 -2.59
C ALA A 32 -9.56 -16.88 -2.42
N GLY A 33 -9.20 -17.91 -1.64
CA GLY A 33 -10.11 -19.00 -1.29
C GLY A 33 -11.17 -18.59 -0.25
N PRO A 34 -12.18 -19.45 -0.01
CA PRO A 34 -13.20 -19.20 1.02
C PRO A 34 -12.59 -19.00 2.42
N GLY A 35 -13.01 -17.95 3.13
CA GLY A 35 -12.51 -17.57 4.45
C GLY A 35 -11.12 -16.92 4.44
N GLU A 36 -10.56 -16.63 3.26
CA GLU A 36 -9.27 -15.97 3.12
C GLU A 36 -9.40 -14.47 2.80
N VAL A 37 -8.27 -13.76 2.86
CA VAL A 37 -8.24 -12.29 2.86
C VAL A 37 -8.71 -11.66 1.54
N ALA A 38 -8.59 -12.38 0.43
CA ALA A 38 -9.01 -11.93 -0.90
C ALA A 38 -10.20 -12.75 -1.42
N GLU A 39 -11.00 -13.34 -0.53
CA GLU A 39 -12.18 -14.12 -0.91
C GLU A 39 -13.06 -13.33 -1.89
N GLY A 40 -13.39 -13.94 -3.03
CA GLY A 40 -14.23 -13.35 -4.07
C GLY A 40 -13.47 -12.56 -5.14
N ASP A 41 -12.15 -12.37 -5.02
CA ASP A 41 -11.36 -11.75 -6.08
C ASP A 41 -11.27 -12.65 -7.33
N VAL A 42 -11.46 -12.05 -8.50
CA VAL A 42 -11.35 -12.72 -9.80
C VAL A 42 -10.02 -12.34 -10.44
N PHE A 43 -9.34 -13.31 -11.06
CA PHE A 43 -8.06 -13.08 -11.74
C PHE A 43 -8.17 -13.41 -13.23
N ASN A 44 -7.56 -12.59 -14.07
CA ASN A 44 -7.52 -12.79 -15.52
C ASN A 44 -6.14 -13.22 -16.06
N GLY A 45 -5.11 -13.28 -15.20
CA GLY A 45 -3.82 -13.85 -15.54
C GLY A 45 -2.91 -12.95 -16.38
N VAL A 46 -3.24 -11.66 -16.52
CA VAL A 46 -2.37 -10.66 -17.16
C VAL A 46 -1.14 -10.43 -16.29
N ARG A 47 0.05 -10.34 -16.90
CA ARG A 47 1.28 -10.08 -16.15
C ARG A 47 1.29 -8.65 -15.61
N MET A 48 1.62 -8.49 -14.32
CA MET A 48 1.73 -7.18 -13.66
C MET A 48 2.60 -6.18 -14.43
N GLY A 49 3.72 -6.64 -15.01
CA GLY A 49 4.59 -5.78 -15.82
C GLY A 49 3.90 -5.22 -17.07
N ASP A 50 2.98 -5.96 -17.68
CA ASP A 50 2.23 -5.51 -18.86
C ASP A 50 1.08 -4.58 -18.45
N ILE A 51 0.41 -4.84 -17.33
CA ILE A 51 -0.53 -3.89 -16.71
C ILE A 51 0.16 -2.56 -16.41
N PHE A 52 1.38 -2.60 -15.85
CA PHE A 52 2.11 -1.38 -15.53
C PHE A 52 2.56 -0.63 -16.78
N LYS A 53 2.93 -1.32 -17.86
CA LYS A 53 3.21 -0.65 -19.15
C LYS A 53 1.95 0.02 -19.68
N LEU A 54 0.83 -0.71 -19.75
CA LEU A 54 -0.45 -0.19 -20.24
C LEU A 54 -0.91 1.02 -19.41
N ALA A 55 -0.91 0.91 -18.09
CA ALA A 55 -1.29 1.99 -17.19
C ALA A 55 -0.47 3.28 -17.37
N LYS A 56 0.77 3.21 -17.89
CA LYS A 56 1.57 4.41 -18.20
C LYS A 56 0.98 5.20 -19.36
N GLU A 57 0.37 4.52 -20.33
CA GLU A 57 -0.24 5.12 -21.51
C GLU A 57 -1.59 5.79 -21.18
N PHE A 58 -2.24 5.31 -20.12
CA PHE A 58 -3.51 5.83 -19.62
C PHE A 58 -3.39 6.90 -18.53
N VAL A 59 -2.18 7.42 -18.32
CA VAL A 59 -1.92 8.48 -17.33
C VAL A 59 -2.68 9.76 -17.72
N GLY A 60 -3.44 10.31 -16.76
CA GLY A 60 -4.35 11.44 -17.00
C GLY A 60 -5.79 11.03 -17.28
N MET A 61 -6.12 9.73 -17.20
CA MET A 61 -7.50 9.24 -17.24
C MET A 61 -8.39 9.98 -16.22
N PRO A 62 -9.57 10.49 -16.60
CA PRO A 62 -10.49 11.15 -15.67
C PRO A 62 -10.87 10.25 -14.48
N CYS A 63 -11.07 10.82 -13.29
CA CYS A 63 -11.39 10.03 -12.09
C CYS A 63 -12.67 9.18 -12.25
N ALA A 64 -13.66 9.67 -12.99
CA ALA A 64 -14.87 8.90 -13.29
C ALA A 64 -14.58 7.62 -14.11
N GLU A 65 -13.55 7.63 -14.96
CA GLU A 65 -13.12 6.46 -15.73
C GLU A 65 -12.24 5.52 -14.88
N ILE A 66 -11.35 6.08 -14.06
CA ILE A 66 -10.57 5.29 -13.08
C ILE A 66 -11.52 4.55 -12.12
N GLU A 67 -12.59 5.20 -11.69
CA GLU A 67 -13.57 4.62 -10.79
C GLU A 67 -14.30 3.41 -11.40
N LYS A 68 -14.62 3.45 -12.69
CA LYS A 68 -15.18 2.28 -13.41
C LYS A 68 -14.22 1.09 -13.39
N LEU A 69 -12.91 1.33 -13.51
CA LEU A 69 -11.91 0.27 -13.38
C LEU A 69 -11.80 -0.25 -11.93
N LEU A 70 -11.96 0.62 -10.93
CA LEU A 70 -11.98 0.19 -9.51
C LEU A 70 -13.24 -0.63 -9.16
N GLU A 71 -14.35 -0.42 -9.86
CA GLU A 71 -15.60 -1.18 -9.69
C GLU A 71 -15.53 -2.62 -10.21
N ASP A 72 -14.60 -2.89 -11.12
CA ASP A 72 -14.40 -4.21 -11.71
C ASP A 72 -13.95 -5.23 -10.64
N GLN A 73 -14.51 -6.44 -10.71
CA GLN A 73 -14.18 -7.53 -9.79
C GLN A 73 -12.80 -8.13 -10.07
N VAL A 74 -12.29 -7.95 -11.30
CA VAL A 74 -11.01 -8.50 -11.73
C VAL A 74 -9.86 -7.73 -11.08
N HIS A 75 -9.02 -8.45 -10.33
CA HIS A 75 -7.87 -7.91 -9.62
C HIS A 75 -6.94 -7.11 -10.53
N GLU A 76 -6.57 -7.67 -11.69
CA GLU A 76 -5.67 -7.01 -12.65
C GLU A 76 -6.23 -5.69 -13.21
N VAL A 77 -7.56 -5.53 -13.30
CA VAL A 77 -8.20 -4.28 -13.71
C VAL A 77 -8.00 -3.21 -12.63
N ARG A 78 -8.23 -3.57 -11.36
CA ARG A 78 -8.02 -2.68 -10.21
C ARG A 78 -6.54 -2.32 -10.01
N VAL A 79 -5.63 -3.26 -10.26
CA VAL A 79 -4.19 -2.98 -10.36
C VAL A 79 -3.92 -1.92 -11.43
N GLY A 80 -4.56 -2.03 -12.60
CA GLY A 80 -4.49 -1.05 -13.68
C GLY A 80 -4.91 0.35 -13.21
N ALA A 81 -6.08 0.46 -12.59
CA ALA A 81 -6.61 1.71 -12.05
C ALA A 81 -5.65 2.38 -11.05
N LEU A 82 -5.21 1.64 -10.03
CA LEU A 82 -4.30 2.13 -9.00
C LEU A 82 -2.91 2.45 -9.56
N SER A 83 -2.45 1.71 -10.56
CA SER A 83 -1.20 2.00 -11.27
C SER A 83 -1.28 3.30 -12.07
N ILE A 84 -2.43 3.59 -12.70
CA ILE A 84 -2.69 4.88 -13.36
C ILE A 84 -2.63 6.00 -12.32
N MET A 85 -3.36 5.87 -11.21
CA MET A 85 -3.39 6.87 -10.13
C MET A 85 -1.99 7.16 -9.57
N GLY A 86 -1.21 6.13 -9.23
CA GLY A 86 0.14 6.28 -8.69
C GLY A 86 1.12 6.94 -9.67
N LYS A 87 1.04 6.59 -10.96
CA LYS A 87 1.85 7.23 -12.01
C LYS A 87 1.45 8.67 -12.26
N ASP A 88 0.15 8.97 -12.24
CA ASP A 88 -0.36 10.33 -12.40
C ASP A 88 0.11 11.21 -11.23
N ALA A 89 -0.03 10.72 -9.99
CA ALA A 89 0.42 11.39 -8.75
C ALA A 89 1.92 11.74 -8.71
N THR A 90 2.74 11.09 -9.53
CA THR A 90 4.19 11.29 -9.59
C THR A 90 4.66 12.07 -10.83
N ARG A 91 3.76 12.54 -11.68
CA ARG A 91 4.14 13.35 -12.85
C ARG A 91 4.78 14.66 -12.44
N LYS A 92 5.80 15.07 -13.20
CA LYS A 92 6.50 16.35 -13.01
C LYS A 92 5.59 17.59 -13.07
N LYS A 93 4.50 17.53 -13.83
CA LYS A 93 3.57 18.65 -14.05
C LYS A 93 2.16 18.37 -13.52
N ILE A 94 2.01 17.50 -12.53
CA ILE A 94 0.71 17.31 -11.88
C ILE A 94 0.31 18.59 -11.13
N THR A 95 -0.95 19.00 -11.22
CA THR A 95 -1.49 20.13 -10.46
C THR A 95 -1.99 19.68 -9.08
N MET A 96 -2.16 20.60 -8.14
CA MET A 96 -2.68 20.26 -6.81
C MET A 96 -4.12 19.76 -6.88
N GLU A 97 -4.92 20.33 -7.77
CA GLU A 97 -6.30 19.91 -8.03
C GLU A 97 -6.33 18.44 -8.46
N ARG A 98 -5.44 18.05 -9.39
CA ARG A 98 -5.36 16.66 -9.84
C ARG A 98 -4.90 15.71 -8.72
N ARG A 99 -3.94 16.13 -7.87
CA ARG A 99 -3.56 15.35 -6.69
C ARG A 99 -4.76 15.14 -5.76
N LYS A 100 -5.53 16.20 -5.53
CA LYS A 100 -6.74 16.16 -4.70
C LYS A 100 -7.81 15.23 -5.27
N GLU A 101 -8.09 15.29 -6.56
CA GLU A 101 -9.06 14.40 -7.21
C GLU A 101 -8.69 12.91 -7.02
N LEU A 102 -7.40 12.58 -7.18
CA LEU A 102 -6.89 11.21 -7.00
C LEU A 102 -6.97 10.79 -5.53
N TYR A 103 -6.61 11.67 -4.61
CA TYR A 103 -6.71 11.47 -3.17
C TYR A 103 -8.15 11.22 -2.72
N ASP A 104 -9.08 12.09 -3.12
CA ASP A 104 -10.50 11.99 -2.77
C ASP A 104 -11.12 10.70 -3.33
N LEU A 105 -10.79 10.33 -4.58
CA LEU A 105 -11.21 9.06 -5.16
C LEU A 105 -10.66 7.86 -4.39
N TYR A 106 -9.37 7.88 -4.02
CA TYR A 106 -8.74 6.79 -3.29
C TYR A 106 -9.44 6.55 -1.95
N LEU A 107 -9.63 7.61 -1.15
CA LEU A 107 -10.27 7.49 0.16
C LEU A 107 -11.73 7.02 0.05
N ARG A 108 -12.46 7.54 -0.93
CA ARG A 108 -13.85 7.14 -1.17
C ARG A 108 -13.98 5.69 -1.61
N ARG A 109 -12.95 5.12 -2.26
CA ARG A 109 -12.93 3.77 -2.82
C ARG A 109 -11.96 2.80 -2.14
N ILE A 110 -11.65 3.01 -0.86
CA ILE A 110 -10.88 2.05 -0.05
C ILE A 110 -11.55 0.66 -0.06
N ASP A 111 -12.88 0.59 -0.23
CA ASP A 111 -13.63 -0.67 -0.40
C ASP A 111 -13.14 -1.53 -1.58
N ARG A 112 -12.46 -0.93 -2.56
CA ARG A 112 -11.89 -1.62 -3.74
C ARG A 112 -10.40 -1.90 -3.65
N VAL A 113 -9.74 -1.42 -2.60
CA VAL A 113 -8.31 -1.63 -2.32
C VAL A 113 -8.17 -2.71 -1.25
N ASN A 114 -8.56 -3.93 -1.59
CA ASN A 114 -8.72 -5.05 -0.67
C ASN A 114 -7.56 -6.06 -0.70
N HIS A 115 -6.36 -5.62 -1.09
CA HIS A 115 -5.18 -6.48 -1.08
C HIS A 115 -3.88 -5.68 -0.89
N TRP A 116 -2.83 -6.33 -0.37
CA TRP A 116 -1.58 -5.65 0.00
C TRP A 116 -0.87 -5.03 -1.20
N ASP A 117 -0.94 -5.68 -2.38
CA ASP A 117 -0.32 -5.16 -3.59
C ASP A 117 -1.05 -3.92 -4.11
N LEU A 118 -2.39 -3.89 -4.02
CA LEU A 118 -3.21 -2.72 -4.36
C LEU A 118 -2.85 -1.51 -3.48
N VAL A 119 -2.74 -1.73 -2.17
CA VAL A 119 -2.31 -0.70 -1.21
C VAL A 119 -0.91 -0.19 -1.55
N ASP A 120 0.05 -1.10 -1.64
CA ASP A 120 1.47 -0.76 -1.74
C ASP A 120 1.81 -0.10 -3.09
N LEU A 121 1.04 -0.42 -4.14
CA LEU A 121 1.23 0.09 -5.49
C LEU A 121 1.11 1.62 -5.56
N SER A 122 0.25 2.23 -4.74
CA SER A 122 -0.17 3.62 -4.99
C SER A 122 -0.45 4.47 -3.77
N SER A 123 -0.77 3.92 -2.60
CA SER A 123 -1.15 4.70 -1.40
C SER A 123 -0.12 5.76 -1.01
N HIS A 124 1.17 5.41 -0.97
CA HIS A 124 2.25 6.35 -0.68
C HIS A 124 2.32 7.52 -1.67
N HIS A 125 2.06 7.31 -2.95
CA HIS A 125 2.09 8.40 -3.93
C HIS A 125 0.80 9.21 -3.96
N VAL A 126 -0.36 8.56 -3.84
CA VAL A 126 -1.66 9.20 -3.94
C VAL A 126 -2.05 9.86 -2.62
N ILE A 127 -2.04 9.11 -1.51
CA ILE A 127 -2.41 9.63 -0.18
C ILE A 127 -1.23 10.38 0.43
N GLY A 128 -0.10 9.69 0.65
CA GLY A 128 1.08 10.32 1.24
C GLY A 128 1.57 11.51 0.42
N GLY A 129 1.62 11.36 -0.90
CA GLY A 129 2.04 12.44 -1.79
C GLY A 129 1.08 13.61 -1.89
N TYR A 130 -0.22 13.44 -1.64
CA TYR A 130 -1.13 14.58 -1.53
C TYR A 130 -0.93 15.30 -0.19
N LEU A 131 -0.98 14.57 0.92
CA LEU A 131 -0.87 15.16 2.27
C LEU A 131 0.44 15.91 2.46
N TYR A 132 1.55 15.39 1.95
CA TYR A 132 2.85 16.05 2.04
C TYR A 132 2.90 17.35 1.22
N GLU A 133 2.51 17.27 -0.05
CA GLU A 133 2.72 18.38 -1.01
C GLU A 133 1.66 19.49 -0.85
N SER A 134 0.47 19.16 -0.32
CA SER A 134 -0.58 20.14 -0.03
C SER A 134 -0.38 20.87 1.30
N GLY A 135 0.31 20.25 2.26
CA GLY A 135 0.40 20.76 3.64
C GLY A 135 -0.89 20.57 4.45
N GLU A 136 -1.84 19.78 3.95
CA GLU A 136 -3.07 19.44 4.67
C GLU A 136 -2.76 18.62 5.95
N PRO A 137 -3.61 18.73 7.00
CA PRO A 137 -3.45 17.93 8.20
C PRO A 137 -3.46 16.43 7.91
N ARG A 138 -2.56 15.69 8.58
CA ARG A 138 -2.37 14.24 8.38
C ARG A 138 -3.33 13.39 9.23
N GLY A 139 -4.29 14.01 9.92
CA GLY A 139 -5.24 13.35 10.84
C GLY A 139 -5.98 12.15 10.24
N VAL A 140 -6.27 12.19 8.94
CA VAL A 140 -6.89 11.07 8.21
C VAL A 140 -6.09 9.77 8.33
N LEU A 141 -4.75 9.82 8.37
CA LEU A 141 -3.93 8.61 8.51
C LEU A 141 -4.12 7.98 9.90
N TYR A 142 -4.31 8.80 10.93
CA TYR A 142 -4.57 8.35 12.29
C TYR A 142 -5.98 7.78 12.47
N GLU A 143 -6.96 8.29 11.72
CA GLU A 143 -8.30 7.72 11.64
C GLU A 143 -8.25 6.34 10.96
N LEU A 144 -7.56 6.25 9.82
CA LEU A 144 -7.37 4.99 9.10
C LEU A 144 -6.64 3.94 9.94
N ALA A 145 -5.62 4.35 10.73
CA ALA A 145 -4.89 3.48 11.65
C ALA A 145 -5.76 2.88 12.76
N ARG A 146 -6.89 3.51 13.10
CA ARG A 146 -7.84 3.05 14.12
C ARG A 146 -9.09 2.40 13.54
N SER A 147 -9.16 2.24 12.21
CA SER A 147 -10.30 1.61 11.54
C SER A 147 -10.37 0.12 11.80
N ASP A 148 -11.58 -0.45 11.85
CA ASP A 148 -11.78 -1.91 11.84
C ASP A 148 -11.33 -2.56 10.51
N ASN A 149 -11.23 -1.79 9.44
CA ASN A 149 -10.77 -2.26 8.14
C ASN A 149 -9.24 -2.43 8.09
N LEU A 150 -8.78 -3.66 7.90
CA LEU A 150 -7.34 -3.98 7.87
C LEU A 150 -6.58 -3.25 6.75
N TRP A 151 -7.22 -3.02 5.61
CA TRP A 151 -6.62 -2.33 4.48
C TRP A 151 -6.49 -0.83 4.74
N ALA A 152 -7.48 -0.22 5.41
CA ALA A 152 -7.37 1.15 5.90
C ALA A 152 -6.15 1.31 6.84
N ARG A 153 -5.98 0.38 7.80
CA ARG A 153 -4.81 0.41 8.70
C ARG A 153 -3.49 0.22 7.96
N ARG A 154 -3.44 -0.68 6.97
CA ARG A 154 -2.25 -0.83 6.10
C ARG A 154 -1.97 0.45 5.31
N ILE A 155 -3.00 1.07 4.72
CA ILE A 155 -2.90 2.33 3.98
C ILE A 155 -2.33 3.43 4.88
N ALA A 156 -2.79 3.53 6.13
CA ALA A 156 -2.32 4.53 7.08
C ALA A 156 -0.78 4.53 7.20
N VAL A 157 -0.21 3.38 7.54
CA VAL A 157 1.24 3.27 7.76
C VAL A 157 2.02 3.32 6.44
N PHE A 158 1.55 2.65 5.39
CA PHE A 158 2.28 2.59 4.12
C PHE A 158 2.29 3.94 3.39
N SER A 159 1.27 4.77 3.57
CA SER A 159 1.22 6.11 2.99
C SER A 159 2.39 6.99 3.47
N THR A 160 2.86 6.77 4.70
CA THR A 160 3.99 7.52 5.29
C THR A 160 5.33 7.25 4.58
N MET A 161 5.43 6.23 3.72
CA MET A 161 6.62 6.00 2.86
C MET A 161 7.01 7.24 2.06
N TYR A 162 6.04 8.07 1.68
CA TYR A 162 6.32 9.34 0.99
C TYR A 162 7.07 10.34 1.87
N PHE A 163 6.72 10.40 3.15
CA PHE A 163 7.31 11.28 4.16
C PHE A 163 8.70 10.76 4.54
N VAL A 164 8.81 9.44 4.78
CA VAL A 164 10.08 8.79 5.12
C VAL A 164 11.13 9.06 4.07
N ARG A 165 10.80 8.93 2.77
CA ARG A 165 11.75 9.22 1.68
C ARG A 165 12.25 10.67 1.65
N ARG A 166 11.68 11.57 2.45
CA ARG A 166 12.04 12.99 2.59
C ARG A 166 12.58 13.34 3.98
N GLY A 167 12.85 12.34 4.83
CA GLY A 167 13.37 12.54 6.18
C GLY A 167 12.32 12.98 7.21
N ASP A 168 11.04 12.98 6.83
CA ASP A 168 9.93 13.25 7.75
C ASP A 168 9.43 11.90 8.30
N LEU A 169 9.77 11.61 9.56
CA LEU A 169 9.65 10.29 10.17
C LEU A 169 8.56 10.20 11.24
N ASP A 170 8.00 11.34 11.67
CA ASP A 170 7.18 11.41 12.88
C ASP A 170 5.92 10.57 12.76
N ASP A 171 5.10 10.80 11.73
CA ASP A 171 3.87 10.03 11.53
C ASP A 171 4.14 8.54 11.36
N THR A 172 5.29 8.14 10.80
CA THR A 172 5.62 6.72 10.65
C THR A 172 5.79 6.05 12.00
N PHE A 173 6.49 6.67 12.94
CA PHE A 173 6.67 6.12 14.28
C PHE A 173 5.36 6.18 15.09
N GLU A 174 4.64 7.31 15.06
CA GLU A 174 3.38 7.47 15.79
C GLU A 174 2.29 6.50 15.30
N ILE A 175 2.14 6.33 13.98
CA ILE A 175 1.19 5.35 13.43
C ILE A 175 1.64 3.91 13.71
N SER A 176 2.95 3.65 13.68
CA SER A 176 3.48 2.33 14.02
C SER A 176 3.21 1.96 15.48
N GLU A 177 3.21 2.93 16.39
CA GLU A 177 2.85 2.72 17.80
C GLU A 177 1.37 2.33 17.95
N ILE A 178 0.45 3.03 17.27
CA ILE A 178 -0.98 2.68 17.24
C ILE A 178 -1.19 1.24 16.74
N LEU A 179 -0.39 0.81 15.76
CA LEU A 179 -0.52 -0.50 15.11
C LEU A 179 0.44 -1.56 15.67
N ALA A 180 1.21 -1.27 16.71
CA ALA A 180 2.29 -2.14 17.20
C ALA A 180 1.80 -3.53 17.63
N TYR A 181 0.53 -3.63 18.01
CA TYR A 181 -0.12 -4.85 18.49
C TYR A 181 -1.32 -5.29 17.64
N ASP A 182 -1.45 -4.78 16.41
CA ASP A 182 -2.43 -5.24 15.42
C ASP A 182 -2.37 -6.76 15.23
N ASP A 183 -3.53 -7.41 15.17
CA ASP A 183 -3.67 -8.86 15.05
C ASP A 183 -3.48 -9.37 13.61
N GLN A 184 -3.50 -8.47 12.62
CA GLN A 184 -3.37 -8.81 11.22
C GLN A 184 -1.90 -8.85 10.78
N ASP A 185 -1.43 -10.06 10.43
CA ASP A 185 -0.08 -10.28 9.88
C ASP A 185 0.26 -9.35 8.70
N LEU A 186 -0.73 -9.02 7.88
CA LEU A 186 -0.53 -8.11 6.75
C LEU A 186 -0.26 -6.67 7.21
N VAL A 187 -0.97 -6.17 8.21
CA VAL A 187 -0.68 -4.84 8.79
C VAL A 187 0.70 -4.87 9.44
N GLN A 188 1.01 -5.91 10.21
CA GLN A 188 2.30 -6.05 10.90
C GLN A 188 3.52 -6.10 9.97
N LYS A 189 3.38 -6.70 8.77
CA LYS A 189 4.41 -6.63 7.73
C LYS A 189 4.65 -5.20 7.25
N ALA A 190 3.59 -4.41 7.09
CA ALA A 190 3.71 -3.00 6.68
C ALA A 190 4.36 -2.16 7.78
N VAL A 191 3.91 -2.30 9.04
CA VAL A 191 4.50 -1.62 10.20
C VAL A 191 5.99 -1.93 10.31
N GLY A 192 6.37 -3.21 10.32
CA GLY A 192 7.78 -3.60 10.37
C GLY A 192 8.59 -3.10 9.17
N GLY A 193 8.02 -3.12 7.97
CA GLY A 193 8.65 -2.56 6.78
C GLY A 193 8.88 -1.06 6.86
N MET A 194 7.90 -0.30 7.38
CA MET A 194 7.98 1.14 7.52
C MET A 194 8.94 1.57 8.64
N LEU A 195 8.93 0.88 9.78
CA LEU A 195 9.93 1.06 10.85
C LEU A 195 11.35 0.78 10.33
N ARG A 196 11.52 -0.25 9.48
CA ARG A 196 12.80 -0.52 8.83
C ARG A 196 13.25 0.66 7.96
N GLU A 197 12.37 1.19 7.11
CA GLU A 197 12.74 2.31 6.22
C GLU A 197 13.01 3.60 6.99
N ALA A 198 12.24 3.91 8.03
CA ALA A 198 12.50 5.05 8.91
C ALA A 198 13.80 4.87 9.72
N GLY A 199 14.04 3.67 10.26
CA GLY A 199 15.23 3.35 11.04
C GLY A 199 16.54 3.29 10.27
N LYS A 200 16.49 3.12 8.94
CA LYS A 200 17.67 3.33 8.07
C LYS A 200 18.14 4.78 8.08
N GLN A 201 17.24 5.73 8.36
CA GLN A 201 17.56 7.16 8.44
C GLN A 201 17.78 7.62 9.88
N ASP A 202 17.02 7.06 10.84
CA ASP A 202 17.17 7.34 12.28
C ASP A 202 17.21 6.04 13.09
N ARG A 203 18.40 5.45 13.18
CA ARG A 203 18.63 4.21 13.93
C ARG A 203 18.36 4.37 15.44
N PRO A 204 18.84 5.42 16.12
CA PRO A 204 18.54 5.61 17.54
C PRO A 204 17.04 5.62 17.86
N ARG A 205 16.22 6.27 17.02
CA ARG A 205 14.77 6.28 17.20
C ARG A 205 14.13 4.91 16.99
N LEU A 206 14.59 4.15 15.99
CA LEU A 206 14.16 2.76 15.82
C LEU A 206 14.51 1.90 17.03
N LEU A 207 15.73 2.00 17.56
CA LEU A 207 16.12 1.22 18.73
C LEU A 207 15.28 1.58 19.95
N SER A 208 15.01 2.87 20.17
CA SER A 208 14.14 3.34 21.26
C SER A 208 12.72 2.76 21.14
N PHE A 209 12.13 2.78 19.94
CA PHE A 209 10.84 2.15 19.66
C PHE A 209 10.87 0.64 19.95
N LEU A 210 11.93 -0.05 19.53
CA LEU A 210 12.04 -1.49 19.75
C LEU A 210 12.27 -1.83 21.23
N ASP A 211 13.04 -1.04 21.96
CA ASP A 211 13.27 -1.23 23.40
C ASP A 211 11.96 -1.14 24.19
N GLU A 212 11.04 -0.27 23.75
CA GLU A 212 9.72 -0.10 24.36
C GLU A 212 8.73 -1.21 23.96
N HIS A 213 8.62 -1.53 22.67
CA HIS A 213 7.52 -2.36 22.16
C HIS A 213 7.89 -3.82 21.87
N ALA A 214 9.17 -4.16 21.66
CA ALA A 214 9.54 -5.46 21.09
C ALA A 214 9.21 -6.67 21.95
N ALA A 215 9.05 -6.49 23.26
CA ALA A 215 8.62 -7.57 24.14
C ALA A 215 7.20 -8.06 23.77
N GLY A 216 6.24 -7.15 23.58
CA GLY A 216 4.85 -7.50 23.25
C GLY A 216 4.55 -7.60 21.76
N ALA A 217 5.42 -7.08 20.89
CA ALA A 217 5.12 -6.98 19.47
C ALA A 217 5.08 -8.34 18.75
N PRO A 218 4.25 -8.50 17.70
CA PRO A 218 4.24 -9.69 16.87
C PRO A 218 5.60 -9.99 16.25
N ARG A 219 6.00 -11.27 16.29
CA ARG A 219 7.31 -11.72 15.78
C ARG A 219 7.52 -11.37 14.30
N ILE A 220 6.44 -11.30 13.52
CA ILE A 220 6.49 -10.94 12.10
C ILE A 220 6.90 -9.47 11.91
N MET A 221 6.32 -8.55 12.69
CA MET A 221 6.70 -7.13 12.69
C MET A 221 8.18 -6.95 12.98
N LEU A 222 8.65 -7.58 14.06
CA LEU A 222 10.05 -7.50 14.49
C LEU A 222 11.00 -7.97 13.41
N ARG A 223 10.73 -9.10 12.76
CA ARG A 223 11.60 -9.64 11.70
C ARG A 223 11.79 -8.65 10.56
N TYR A 224 10.75 -7.92 10.17
CA TYR A 224 10.83 -6.91 9.12
C TYR A 224 11.59 -5.67 9.62
N ALA A 225 11.25 -5.16 10.81
CA ALA A 225 11.88 -3.97 11.39
C ALA A 225 13.40 -4.11 11.52
N ILE A 226 13.87 -5.26 12.01
CA ILE A 226 15.28 -5.49 12.35
C ILE A 226 16.13 -6.09 11.23
N GLU A 227 15.57 -6.35 10.04
CA GLU A 227 16.25 -7.10 8.97
C GLU A 227 17.64 -6.52 8.61
N HIS A 228 17.74 -5.19 8.66
CA HIS A 228 18.92 -4.39 8.34
C HIS A 228 19.85 -4.12 9.53
N LEU A 229 19.53 -4.63 10.73
CA LEU A 229 20.39 -4.53 11.91
C LEU A 229 21.45 -5.64 11.89
N ASP A 230 22.49 -5.48 12.70
CA ASP A 230 23.52 -6.50 12.83
C ASP A 230 22.99 -7.75 13.57
N LYS A 231 23.74 -8.85 13.47
CA LYS A 231 23.32 -10.14 14.07
C LYS A 231 23.11 -10.03 15.59
N PRO A 232 23.99 -9.39 16.39
CA PRO A 232 23.74 -9.18 17.82
C PRO A 232 22.42 -8.47 18.13
N GLN A 233 22.14 -7.32 17.50
CA GLN A 233 20.92 -6.55 17.71
C GLN A 233 19.68 -7.35 17.31
N ARG A 234 19.74 -8.04 16.17
CA ARG A 234 18.64 -8.91 15.71
C ARG A 234 18.32 -10.01 16.71
N THR A 235 19.34 -10.68 17.24
CA THR A 235 19.15 -11.74 18.23
C THR A 235 18.58 -11.19 19.53
N HIS A 236 19.02 -10.02 19.98
CA HIS A 236 18.50 -9.36 21.19
C HIS A 236 16.98 -9.14 21.10
N TYR A 237 16.51 -8.41 20.08
CA TYR A 237 15.08 -8.11 19.94
C TYR A 237 14.23 -9.36 19.66
N LEU A 238 14.75 -10.35 18.92
CA LEU A 238 14.03 -11.61 18.68
C LEU A 238 13.87 -12.48 19.92
N ASN A 239 14.67 -12.26 20.97
CA ASN A 239 14.59 -12.97 22.24
C ASN A 239 13.71 -12.24 23.26
N LEU A 240 13.63 -10.91 23.23
CA LEU A 240 12.68 -10.15 24.06
C LEU A 240 11.23 -10.58 23.76
N GLY A 241 10.86 -10.67 22.48
CA GLY A 241 9.52 -11.13 22.07
C GLY A 241 9.20 -12.60 22.37
N LYS A 242 10.17 -13.39 22.86
CA LYS A 242 9.91 -14.76 23.35
C LYS A 242 9.57 -14.79 24.84
N GLN A 243 10.03 -13.80 25.61
CA GLN A 243 9.87 -13.78 27.07
C GLN A 243 8.50 -13.24 27.50
N ALA A 244 7.79 -12.53 26.63
CA ALA A 244 6.45 -11.99 26.90
C ALA A 244 5.29 -12.90 26.45
N ARG A 245 5.59 -14.10 25.91
CA ARG A 245 4.60 -15.12 25.52
C ARG A 245 4.61 -16.27 26.51
#